data_AF-A0A920RR21-F1
#
_entry.id   AF-A0A920RR21-F1
#
_cell.length_a   1.000
_cell.length_b   1.000
_cell.length_c   1.000
_cell.angle_alpha   90.00
_cell.angle_beta   90.00
_cell.angle_gamma   90.00
#
_symmetry.space_group_name_H-M   'P 1'
#
loop_
_entity.id
_entity.type
_entity.pdbx_description
1 polymer ?
#
loop_
_entity_poly.entity_id
_entity_poly.type
_entity_poly.pdbx_seq_one_letter_code
_entity_poly.pdbx_strand_id
1 'polypeptide(L)'
;MTGGKKWTSLGRIDTTPNVRYRRAWSMAVFRGRLFAGVLPSGRVKSIEAGKSVTSDVELPSGWVHLAAVRGTDRLKLYIDGKKVAESTRFKASQFDLANRVPPGRGAPGQHDHFNGSMSDVRVFSAGVERCRCETDQQEVVART
;
A
#
# COMPACT_ATOMS: atom_id res chain seq x y z
N MET A 1 15.74 3.22 8.06
CA MET A 1 15.16 1.85 8.16
C MET A 1 16.26 0.82 7.90
N THR A 2 16.48 -0.16 8.78
CA THR A 2 17.35 -1.31 8.48
C THR A 2 16.44 -2.43 7.99
N GLY A 3 16.51 -2.80 6.71
CA GLY A 3 15.63 -3.78 6.07
C GLY A 3 15.81 -5.23 6.55
N GLY A 4 16.12 -5.43 7.84
CA GLY A 4 16.43 -6.71 8.44
C GLY A 4 17.73 -7.34 7.92
N LYS A 5 18.05 -8.52 8.45
CA LYS A 5 19.18 -9.36 8.01
C LYS A 5 18.76 -10.51 7.09
N LYS A 6 17.45 -10.69 6.86
CA LYS A 6 16.89 -11.77 6.05
C LYS A 6 16.07 -11.18 4.91
N TRP A 7 16.55 -11.35 3.68
CA TRP A 7 15.88 -10.92 2.47
C TRP A 7 15.43 -12.13 1.68
N THR A 8 14.15 -12.16 1.31
CA THR A 8 13.63 -13.18 0.39
C THR A 8 13.93 -12.74 -1.04
N SER A 9 14.70 -13.53 -1.78
CA SER A 9 14.94 -13.27 -3.21
C SER A 9 13.64 -13.42 -3.99
N LEU A 10 13.30 -12.42 -4.80
CA LEU A 10 12.15 -12.43 -5.70
C LEU A 10 12.51 -12.92 -7.11
N GLY A 11 13.74 -13.40 -7.28
CA GLY A 11 14.24 -13.89 -8.56
C GLY A 11 14.92 -12.82 -9.42
N ARG A 12 15.34 -13.25 -10.61
CA ARG A 12 16.10 -12.43 -11.57
C ARG A 12 15.16 -11.83 -12.61
N ILE A 13 15.20 -10.51 -12.77
CA ILE A 13 14.30 -9.79 -13.68
C ILE A 13 14.77 -9.77 -15.15
N ASP A 14 16.03 -10.14 -15.42
CA ASP A 14 16.60 -10.23 -16.79
C ASP A 14 17.42 -11.52 -16.98
N THR A 15 17.07 -12.31 -18.00
CA THR A 15 17.74 -13.58 -18.34
C THR A 15 18.49 -13.55 -19.68
N THR A 16 18.71 -12.37 -20.28
CA THR A 16 19.39 -12.24 -21.59
C THR A 16 20.80 -12.85 -21.54
N PRO A 17 21.15 -13.87 -22.33
CA PRO A 17 22.47 -14.51 -22.26
C PRO A 17 23.58 -13.55 -22.71
N ASN A 18 24.83 -13.82 -22.30
CA ASN A 18 26.04 -13.18 -22.84
C ASN A 18 26.09 -11.65 -22.76
N VAL A 19 25.62 -11.05 -21.67
CA VAL A 19 25.73 -9.59 -21.46
C VAL A 19 26.48 -9.26 -20.18
N ARG A 20 27.30 -8.20 -20.26
CA ARG A 20 28.17 -7.74 -19.18
C ARG A 20 27.40 -7.08 -18.04
N TYR A 21 26.31 -6.36 -18.34
CA TYR A 21 25.55 -5.60 -17.35
C TYR A 21 24.04 -5.88 -17.45
N ARG A 22 23.40 -5.93 -16.29
CA ARG A 22 21.94 -6.00 -16.12
C ARG A 22 21.53 -4.91 -15.14
N ARG A 23 20.46 -4.19 -15.46
CA ARG A 23 20.00 -3.09 -14.62
C ARG A 23 18.47 -3.06 -14.58
N ALA A 24 17.92 -2.85 -13.39
CA ALA A 24 16.66 -2.14 -13.26
C ALA A 24 16.98 -0.65 -13.50
N TRP A 25 16.57 -0.12 -14.64
CA TRP A 25 16.94 1.25 -15.03
C TRP A 25 16.03 2.29 -14.38
N SER A 26 14.74 2.00 -14.29
CA SER A 26 13.74 2.84 -13.64
C SER A 26 12.75 1.96 -12.88
N MET A 27 12.28 2.45 -11.74
CA MET A 27 11.29 1.79 -10.90
C MET A 27 10.21 2.78 -10.49
N ALA A 28 8.96 2.31 -10.44
CA ALA A 28 7.83 3.10 -9.98
C ALA A 28 6.82 2.21 -9.25
N VAL A 29 6.12 2.78 -8.27
CA VAL A 29 4.96 2.13 -7.65
C VAL A 29 3.70 2.74 -8.27
N PHE A 30 2.78 1.89 -8.71
CA PHE A 30 1.50 2.32 -9.26
C PHE A 30 0.43 1.27 -8.96
N ARG A 31 -0.74 1.69 -8.47
CA ARG A 31 -1.86 0.81 -8.09
C ARG A 31 -1.42 -0.36 -7.21
N GLY A 32 -0.59 -0.09 -6.20
CA GLY A 32 -0.08 -1.09 -5.26
C GLY A 32 0.91 -2.11 -5.85
N ARG A 33 1.46 -1.86 -7.05
CA ARG A 33 2.45 -2.74 -7.70
C ARG A 33 3.76 -2.00 -7.94
N LEU A 34 4.87 -2.69 -7.74
CA LEU A 34 6.19 -2.22 -8.15
C LEU A 34 6.43 -2.60 -9.62
N PHE A 35 6.78 -1.63 -10.44
CA PHE A 35 7.20 -1.79 -11.82
C PHE A 35 8.69 -1.51 -11.96
N ALA A 36 9.37 -2.27 -12.82
CA ALA A 36 10.77 -2.06 -13.15
C ALA A 36 10.99 -2.18 -14.67
N GLY A 37 11.62 -1.16 -15.26
CA GLY A 37 12.15 -1.22 -16.62
C GLY A 37 13.51 -1.92 -16.60
N VAL A 38 13.69 -2.93 -17.47
CA VAL A 38 14.83 -3.84 -17.38
C VAL A 38 15.71 -3.77 -18.63
N LEU A 39 17.01 -3.56 -18.41
CA LEU A 39 18.04 -3.62 -19.45
C LEU A 39 18.90 -4.89 -19.32
N PRO A 40 19.28 -5.51 -20.46
CA PRO A 40 19.05 -5.07 -21.85
C PRO A 40 17.76 -5.59 -22.48
N SER A 41 16.96 -6.42 -21.81
CA SER A 41 15.78 -7.04 -22.44
C SER A 41 14.72 -6.04 -22.94
N GLY A 42 14.74 -4.79 -22.47
CA GLY A 42 13.75 -3.77 -22.83
C GLY A 42 12.35 -4.06 -22.28
N ARG A 43 12.24 -5.00 -21.33
CA ARG A 43 10.95 -5.45 -20.78
C ARG A 43 10.60 -4.66 -19.53
N VAL A 44 9.31 -4.42 -19.34
CA VAL A 44 8.76 -3.98 -18.05
C VAL A 44 8.34 -5.21 -17.26
N LYS A 45 8.84 -5.33 -16.03
CA LYS A 45 8.42 -6.35 -15.07
C LYS A 45 7.61 -5.68 -13.96
N SER A 46 6.69 -6.41 -13.36
CA SER A 46 5.98 -5.93 -12.18
C SER A 46 5.80 -7.02 -11.14
N ILE A 47 5.71 -6.61 -9.88
CA ILE A 47 5.39 -7.48 -8.76
C ILE A 47 4.38 -6.79 -7.83
N GLU A 48 3.52 -7.60 -7.23
CA GLU A 48 2.63 -7.22 -6.15
C GLU A 48 3.00 -8.09 -4.94
N ALA A 49 3.42 -7.44 -3.85
CA ALA A 49 3.79 -8.11 -2.60
C ALA A 49 2.69 -7.88 -1.56
N GLY A 50 1.86 -8.89 -1.30
CA GLY A 50 0.63 -8.72 -0.53
C GLY A 50 -0.46 -8.02 -1.34
N LYS A 51 -1.58 -7.67 -0.70
CA LYS A 51 -2.62 -6.84 -1.33
C LYS A 51 -2.53 -5.42 -0.81
N SER A 52 -2.63 -4.46 -1.73
CA SER A 52 -2.51 -3.04 -1.43
C SER A 52 -3.51 -2.22 -2.26
N VAL A 53 -3.81 -1.03 -1.75
CA VAL A 53 -4.51 0.05 -2.45
C VAL A 53 -3.73 1.33 -2.21
N THR A 54 -3.54 2.12 -3.26
CA THR A 54 -2.81 3.38 -3.22
C THR A 54 -3.67 4.49 -3.84
N SER A 55 -3.56 5.70 -3.30
CA SER A 55 -3.90 6.90 -4.05
C SER A 55 -2.65 7.30 -4.83
N ASP A 56 -2.67 7.13 -6.15
CA ASP A 56 -1.52 7.46 -7.01
C ASP A 56 -1.52 8.95 -7.42
N VAL A 57 -2.19 9.79 -6.63
CA VAL A 57 -2.26 11.25 -6.76
C VAL A 57 -1.99 11.88 -5.41
N GLU A 58 -1.41 13.08 -5.44
CA GLU A 58 -1.15 13.89 -4.25
C GLU A 58 -2.46 14.17 -3.49
N LEU A 59 -2.39 14.17 -2.16
CA LEU A 59 -3.51 14.57 -1.34
C LEU A 59 -3.76 16.08 -1.50
N PRO A 60 -5.03 16.54 -1.48
CA PRO A 60 -5.32 17.96 -1.37
C PRO A 60 -4.62 18.61 -0.17
N SER A 61 -4.30 19.90 -0.30
CA SER A 61 -3.75 20.65 0.82
C SER A 61 -4.78 20.81 1.94
N GLY A 62 -4.31 20.79 3.19
CA GLY A 62 -5.16 20.91 4.37
C GLY A 62 -5.52 19.57 4.99
N TRP A 63 -6.61 19.56 5.77
CA TRP A 63 -7.11 18.35 6.41
C TRP A 63 -7.97 17.56 5.43
N VAL A 64 -7.66 16.28 5.27
CA VAL A 64 -8.49 15.33 4.52
C VAL A 64 -8.93 14.19 5.43
N HIS A 65 -10.11 13.65 5.16
CA HIS A 65 -10.61 12.46 5.83
C HIS A 65 -10.14 11.21 5.08
N LEU A 66 -9.35 10.36 5.74
CA LEU A 66 -8.87 9.10 5.17
C LEU A 66 -9.57 7.92 5.83
N ALA A 67 -10.10 7.00 5.02
CA ALA A 67 -10.60 5.72 5.49
C ALA A 67 -10.10 4.56 4.63
N ALA A 68 -9.48 3.57 5.27
CA ALA A 68 -9.08 2.32 4.64
C ALA A 68 -9.94 1.17 5.19
N VAL A 69 -10.62 0.46 4.28
CA VAL A 69 -11.54 -0.62 4.64
C VAL A 69 -11.04 -1.94 4.06
N ARG A 70 -10.83 -2.92 4.94
CA ARG A 70 -10.62 -4.32 4.55
C ARG A 70 -11.96 -5.05 4.58
N GLY A 71 -12.51 -5.35 3.41
CA GLY A 71 -13.62 -6.28 3.26
C GLY A 71 -13.14 -7.74 3.26
N THR A 72 -14.07 -8.66 2.99
CA THR A 72 -13.80 -10.10 2.96
C THR A 72 -12.78 -10.50 1.91
N ASP A 73 -12.86 -9.92 0.70
CA ASP A 73 -12.01 -10.27 -0.44
C ASP A 73 -11.36 -9.04 -1.12
N ARG A 74 -11.56 -7.82 -0.61
CA ARG A 74 -11.06 -6.58 -1.22
C ARG A 74 -10.67 -5.52 -0.18
N LEU A 75 -9.68 -4.71 -0.55
CA LEU A 75 -9.32 -3.48 0.16
C LEU A 75 -9.93 -2.29 -0.58
N LYS A 76 -10.33 -1.26 0.16
CA LYS A 76 -10.88 -0.01 -0.38
C LYS A 76 -10.25 1.18 0.34
N LEU A 77 -9.92 2.22 -0.40
CA LEU A 77 -9.42 3.49 0.12
C LEU A 77 -10.42 4.60 -0.22
N TYR A 78 -10.69 5.44 0.76
CA TYR A 78 -11.58 6.58 0.66
C TYR A 78 -10.85 7.86 1.09
N ILE A 79 -11.10 8.94 0.35
CA ILE A 79 -10.66 10.30 0.67
C ILE A 79 -11.92 11.16 0.67
N ASP A 80 -12.18 11.87 1.78
CA ASP A 80 -13.37 12.71 1.97
C ASP A 80 -14.68 11.97 1.61
N GLY A 81 -14.77 10.72 2.07
CA GLY A 81 -15.91 9.84 1.82
C GLY A 81 -16.01 9.26 0.40
N LYS A 82 -15.20 9.70 -0.56
CA LYS A 82 -15.18 9.18 -1.94
C LYS A 82 -14.23 8.00 -2.07
N LYS A 83 -14.71 6.86 -2.62
CA LYS A 83 -13.84 5.71 -2.93
C LYS A 83 -12.85 6.07 -4.04
N VAL A 84 -11.57 6.16 -3.71
CA VAL A 84 -10.51 6.53 -4.66
C VAL A 84 -9.75 5.33 -5.21
N ALA A 85 -9.69 4.22 -4.48
CA ALA A 85 -9.02 3.00 -4.93
C ALA A 85 -9.68 1.73 -4.37
N GLU A 86 -9.50 0.62 -5.09
CA GLU A 86 -9.97 -0.71 -4.70
C GLU A 86 -9.01 -1.78 -5.20
N SER A 87 -8.73 -2.80 -4.39
CA SER A 87 -7.83 -3.88 -4.76
C SER A 87 -8.51 -4.89 -5.69
N THR A 88 -7.69 -5.71 -6.34
CA THR A 88 -8.14 -6.99 -6.90
C THR A 88 -8.65 -7.92 -5.79
N ARG A 89 -9.47 -8.92 -6.17
CA ARG A 89 -9.96 -9.93 -5.22
C ARG A 89 -8.81 -10.71 -4.60
N PHE A 90 -8.96 -11.11 -3.34
CA PHE A 90 -8.01 -11.97 -2.64
C PHE A 90 -8.71 -12.87 -1.63
N LYS A 91 -8.03 -13.94 -1.21
CA LYS A 91 -8.48 -14.79 -0.11
C LYS A 91 -7.69 -14.41 1.13
N ALA A 92 -8.38 -13.94 2.18
CA ALA A 92 -7.71 -13.51 3.41
C ALA A 92 -6.82 -14.59 4.04
N SER A 93 -7.20 -15.87 3.89
CA SER A 93 -6.43 -17.03 4.38
C SER A 93 -5.07 -17.22 3.72
N GLN A 94 -4.75 -16.51 2.63
CA GLN A 94 -3.44 -16.55 1.99
C GLN A 94 -2.41 -15.62 2.64
N PHE A 95 -2.81 -14.82 3.62
CA PHE A 95 -1.95 -13.82 4.26
C PHE A 95 -1.91 -14.02 5.77
N ASP A 96 -0.74 -13.80 6.37
CA ASP A 96 -0.64 -13.62 7.83
C ASP A 96 -1.10 -12.19 8.17
N LEU A 97 -2.29 -12.11 8.76
CA LEU A 97 -2.91 -10.85 9.16
C LEU A 97 -2.78 -10.59 10.67
N ALA A 98 -2.00 -11.39 11.39
CA ALA A 98 -1.77 -11.19 12.81
C ALA A 98 -0.92 -9.92 13.01
N ASN A 99 -1.55 -8.84 13.48
CA ASN A 99 -0.80 -7.67 13.89
C ASN A 99 -0.19 -7.92 15.28
N ARG A 100 1.12 -8.19 15.31
CA ARG A 100 1.89 -8.39 16.55
C ARG A 100 2.52 -7.10 17.07
N VAL A 101 2.36 -5.99 16.36
CA VAL A 101 2.86 -4.67 16.77
C VAL A 101 1.76 -3.95 17.53
N PRO A 102 2.01 -3.50 18.77
CA PRO A 102 1.03 -2.72 19.53
C PRO A 102 0.59 -1.47 18.75
N PRO A 103 -0.71 -1.12 18.77
CA PRO A 103 -1.20 0.13 18.19
C PRO A 103 -0.41 1.34 18.74
N GLY A 104 -0.06 2.29 17.88
CA GLY A 104 0.65 3.53 18.25
C GLY A 104 2.16 3.53 18.00
N ARG A 105 2.80 2.37 17.83
CA ARG A 105 4.11 2.29 17.17
C ARG A 105 3.87 2.08 15.69
N GLY A 106 3.71 3.18 14.96
CA GLY A 106 3.55 3.16 13.50
C GLY A 106 4.58 2.23 12.87
N ALA A 107 4.11 1.22 12.13
CA ALA A 107 5.01 0.39 11.36
C ALA A 107 5.70 1.27 10.30
N PRO A 108 7.02 1.15 10.09
CA PRO A 108 7.70 1.88 9.03
C PRO A 108 7.00 1.62 7.68
N GLY A 109 6.58 2.70 7.01
CA GLY A 109 5.98 2.63 5.67
C GLY A 109 6.99 2.23 4.60
N GLN A 110 6.53 1.92 3.39
CA GLN A 110 7.42 1.49 2.30
C GLN A 110 8.35 2.58 1.76
N HIS A 111 8.05 3.85 2.01
CA HIS A 111 8.83 4.98 1.52
C HIS A 111 9.58 5.66 2.66
N ASP A 112 8.86 6.28 3.60
CA ASP A 112 9.42 6.91 4.79
C ASP A 112 8.34 7.04 5.89
N HIS A 113 8.67 7.71 6.98
CA HIS A 113 7.70 8.17 7.97
C HIS A 113 6.72 9.19 7.38
N PHE A 114 5.50 9.21 7.91
CA PHE A 114 4.54 10.27 7.59
C PHE A 114 5.06 11.59 8.15
N ASN A 115 5.21 12.59 7.29
CA ASN A 115 5.60 13.95 7.66
C ASN A 115 4.37 14.85 7.55
N GLY A 116 3.65 15.00 8.66
CA GLY A 116 2.39 15.73 8.75
C GLY A 116 1.71 15.54 10.10
N SER A 117 0.49 16.04 10.24
CA SER A 117 -0.34 15.91 11.44
C SER A 117 -1.46 14.89 11.23
N MET A 118 -1.78 14.12 12.27
CA MET A 118 -2.94 13.23 12.30
C MET A 118 -3.82 13.56 13.52
N SER A 119 -5.13 13.50 13.36
CA SER A 119 -6.14 13.62 14.41
C SER A 119 -7.16 12.49 14.31
N ASP A 120 -7.79 12.18 15.45
CA ASP A 120 -8.96 11.31 15.57
C ASP A 120 -8.77 9.88 15.04
N VAL A 121 -7.57 9.32 15.13
CA VAL A 121 -7.24 7.97 14.62
C VAL A 121 -8.06 6.89 15.33
N ARG A 122 -8.92 6.20 14.57
CA ARG A 122 -9.73 5.05 15.05
C ARG A 122 -9.41 3.75 14.30
N VAL A 123 -9.44 2.63 15.02
CA VAL A 123 -9.25 1.28 14.45
C VAL A 123 -10.43 0.39 14.85
N PHE A 124 -11.07 -0.25 13.86
CA PHE A 124 -12.23 -1.11 14.06
C PHE A 124 -11.93 -2.56 13.66
N SER A 125 -12.42 -3.52 14.42
CA SER A 125 -12.18 -4.96 14.19
C SER A 125 -13.16 -5.62 13.23
N ALA A 126 -14.28 -4.96 12.90
CA ALA A 126 -15.30 -5.48 11.98
C ALA A 126 -15.32 -4.69 10.66
N GLY A 127 -15.42 -5.41 9.54
CA GLY A 127 -15.58 -4.81 8.22
C GLY A 127 -16.86 -3.97 8.19
N VAL A 128 -16.70 -2.68 7.99
CA VAL A 128 -17.81 -1.73 7.98
C VAL A 128 -18.53 -1.88 6.65
N GLU A 129 -19.47 -2.82 6.60
CA GLU A 129 -20.38 -2.95 5.47
C GLU A 129 -21.36 -1.76 5.51
N ARG A 130 -21.07 -0.81 4.63
CA ARG A 130 -21.87 0.34 4.17
C ARG A 130 -23.32 0.40 4.67
N CYS A 131 -23.56 1.14 5.76
CA CYS A 131 -24.62 2.14 5.98
C CYS A 131 -24.54 2.71 7.41
N ARG A 132 -23.64 3.66 7.64
CA ARG A 132 -23.73 4.60 8.77
C ARG A 132 -23.21 5.96 8.32
N CYS A 133 -23.82 6.49 7.26
CA CYS A 133 -23.44 7.77 6.64
C CYS A 133 -23.93 8.99 7.44
N GLU A 134 -24.45 8.83 8.66
CA GLU A 134 -25.00 9.97 9.41
C GLU A 134 -24.70 10.02 10.92
N THR A 135 -23.89 9.12 11.50
CA THR A 135 -23.62 9.26 12.97
C THR A 135 -22.33 8.64 13.50
N ASP A 136 -21.37 8.21 12.70
CA ASP A 136 -20.04 7.95 13.26
C ASP A 136 -19.00 7.87 12.15
N GLN A 137 -18.41 9.02 11.82
CA GLN A 137 -17.27 9.08 10.92
C GLN A 137 -16.08 8.42 11.60
N GLN A 138 -15.56 7.40 10.95
CA GLN A 138 -14.38 6.66 11.32
C GLN A 138 -13.19 7.49 10.88
N GLU A 139 -12.58 8.21 11.80
CA GLU A 139 -11.64 9.28 11.46
C GLU A 139 -10.20 8.77 11.45
N VAL A 140 -9.49 9.14 10.40
CA VAL A 140 -8.13 9.64 10.52
C VAL A 140 -8.19 10.95 9.75
N VAL A 141 -8.19 12.07 10.48
CA VAL A 141 -7.97 13.36 9.84
C VAL A 141 -6.46 13.45 9.68
N ALA A 142 -5.96 13.55 8.47
CA ALA A 142 -4.53 13.71 8.24
C ALA A 142 -4.30 14.99 7.43
N ARG A 143 -3.21 15.69 7.75
CA ARG A 143 -2.73 16.87 7.04
C ARG A 143 -1.25 16.68 6.75
N THR A 144 -0.86 16.93 5.50
CA THR A 144 0.54 17.07 5.08
C THR A 144 1.08 18.44 5.45
#